data_AF-A0A6G6TDJ9-F1
#
_entry.id   AF-A0A6G6TDJ9-F1
#
_cell.length_a   1.000
_cell.length_b   1.000
_cell.length_c   1.000
_cell.angle_alpha   90.00
_cell.angle_beta   90.00
_cell.angle_gamma   90.00
#
_symmetry.space_group_name_H-M   'P 1'
#
loop_
_entity.id
_entity.type
_entity.pdbx_description
1 polymer ?
#
loop_
_entity_poly.entity_id
_entity_poly.type
_entity_poly.pdbx_seq_one_letter_code
_entity_poly.pdbx_strand_id
1 'polypeptide(L)'
;MKKMNSIAFLFTQAPHGNSAGREGLDALLATSALTEDIGVFFISDGVFQLVENQHPERVLSRHHAATFKVLPLYDVTNVYISQKDMAHRGLSSQTSFVLDAQVISQEDIAQKLSEYDVILRF
;
A
#
# COMPACT_ATOMS: atom_id res chain seq x y z
N MET A 1 26.16 -15.62 2.42
CA MET A 1 25.34 -14.42 2.72
C MET A 1 23.99 -14.90 3.22
N LYS A 2 23.48 -14.34 4.32
CA LYS A 2 22.14 -14.68 4.83
C LYS A 2 21.12 -14.11 3.84
N LYS A 3 20.25 -14.93 3.27
CA LYS A 3 19.16 -14.46 2.38
C LYS A 3 18.33 -13.45 3.18
N MET A 4 18.11 -12.25 2.65
CA MET A 4 17.17 -11.32 3.25
C MET A 4 15.76 -11.80 2.96
N ASN A 5 14.89 -11.74 3.96
CA ASN A 5 13.50 -12.19 3.86
C ASN A 5 12.73 -11.26 2.91
N SER A 6 11.85 -11.83 2.09
CA SER A 6 10.87 -11.05 1.33
C SER A 6 9.79 -10.51 2.27
N ILE A 7 9.38 -9.25 2.08
CA ILE A 7 8.46 -8.58 3.01
C ILE A 7 7.24 -8.02 2.27
N ALA A 8 6.05 -8.42 2.70
CA ALA A 8 4.79 -7.81 2.29
C ALA A 8 4.35 -6.75 3.29
N PHE A 9 4.11 -5.53 2.81
CA PHE A 9 3.44 -4.46 3.54
C PHE A 9 1.95 -4.46 3.18
N LEU A 10 1.10 -4.77 4.16
CA LEU A 10 -0.34 -4.90 3.97
C LEU A 10 -1.07 -3.73 4.64
N PHE A 11 -1.52 -2.76 3.85
CA PHE A 11 -2.34 -1.65 4.30
C PHE A 11 -3.82 -2.07 4.30
N THR A 12 -4.45 -2.04 5.48
CA THR A 12 -5.81 -2.52 5.72
C THR A 12 -6.77 -1.43 6.21
N GLN A 13 -6.24 -0.28 6.62
CA GLN A 13 -7.00 0.82 7.24
C GLN A 13 -7.09 2.05 6.33
N ALA A 14 -8.19 2.79 6.42
CA ALA A 14 -8.39 4.07 5.72
C ALA A 14 -7.35 5.13 6.15
N PRO A 15 -7.01 6.10 5.28
CA PRO A 15 -6.13 7.20 5.66
C PRO A 15 -6.81 8.16 6.65
N HIS A 16 -6.00 8.91 7.40
CA HIS A 16 -6.39 10.04 8.28
C HIS A 16 -7.19 9.71 9.54
N GLY A 17 -7.89 8.58 9.61
CA GLY A 17 -8.61 8.15 10.82
C GLY A 17 -7.68 7.71 11.97
N ASN A 18 -6.47 7.28 11.63
CA ASN A 18 -5.38 6.99 12.55
C ASN A 18 -4.03 7.10 11.82
N SER A 19 -2.93 6.84 12.54
CA SER A 19 -1.57 6.97 11.99
C SER A 19 -1.05 5.74 11.24
N ALA A 20 -1.80 4.65 11.16
CA ALA A 20 -1.27 3.37 10.67
C ALA A 20 -0.81 3.43 9.21
N GLY A 21 -1.57 4.11 8.33
CA GLY A 21 -1.14 4.33 6.94
C GLY A 21 0.15 5.14 6.81
N ARG A 22 0.35 6.14 7.66
CA ARG A 22 1.56 6.96 7.69
C ARG A 22 2.75 6.17 8.23
N GLU A 23 2.58 5.52 9.37
CA GLU A 23 3.63 4.75 10.03
C GLU A 23 4.04 3.52 9.21
N GLY A 24 3.08 2.88 8.54
CA GLY A 24 3.35 1.81 7.59
C GLY A 24 4.17 2.27 6.38
N LEU A 25 3.88 3.47 5.85
CA LEU A 25 4.67 4.06 4.78
C LEU A 25 6.09 4.45 5.23
N ASP A 26 6.22 5.02 6.44
CA ASP A 26 7.53 5.32 7.03
C ASP A 26 8.36 4.03 7.22
N ALA A 27 7.74 2.94 7.70
CA ALA A 27 8.38 1.63 7.85
C ALA A 27 8.74 0.98 6.51
N LEU A 28 7.89 1.12 5.51
CA LEU A 28 8.12 0.66 4.14
C LEU A 28 9.35 1.33 3.53
N LEU A 29 9.44 2.66 3.60
CA LEU A 29 10.58 3.42 3.10
C LEU A 29 11.89 3.08 3.83
N ALA A 30 11.83 2.87 5.15
CA ALA A 30 13.01 2.44 5.89
C ALA A 30 13.47 1.04 5.49
N THR A 31 12.52 0.15 5.17
CA THR A 31 12.79 -1.23 4.76
C THR A 31 13.31 -1.31 3.33
N SER A 32 12.84 -0.45 2.42
CA SER A 32 13.34 -0.38 1.04
C SER A 32 14.81 0.06 0.94
N ALA A 33 15.35 0.70 1.99
CA ALA A 33 16.78 0.97 2.09
C ALA A 33 17.62 -0.29 2.40
N LEU A 34 16.98 -1.39 2.79
CA LEU A 34 17.63 -2.64 3.19
C LEU A 34 17.40 -3.78 2.18
N THR A 35 16.25 -3.83 1.50
CA THR A 35 15.90 -4.90 0.56
C THR A 35 14.98 -4.39 -0.54
N GLU A 36 15.11 -4.96 -1.73
CA GLU A 36 14.24 -4.72 -2.89
C GLU A 36 13.10 -5.74 -2.99
N ASP A 37 13.17 -6.84 -2.20
CA ASP A 37 12.18 -7.92 -2.21
C ASP A 37 10.95 -7.54 -1.35
N ILE A 38 10.20 -6.54 -1.84
CA ILE A 38 9.08 -5.92 -1.17
C ILE A 38 7.83 -5.99 -2.04
N GLY A 39 6.73 -6.42 -1.42
CA GLY A 39 5.38 -6.30 -1.98
C GLY A 39 4.54 -5.32 -1.17
N VAL A 40 3.75 -4.49 -1.83
CA VAL A 40 2.85 -3.53 -1.17
C VAL A 40 1.41 -3.86 -1.57
N PHE A 41 0.55 -4.04 -0.58
CA PHE A 41 -0.81 -4.51 -0.77
C PHE A 41 -1.80 -3.56 -0.10
N PHE A 42 -2.78 -3.09 -0.86
CA PHE A 42 -3.89 -2.27 -0.37
C PHE A 42 -5.17 -3.09 -0.40
N ILE A 43 -5.66 -3.49 0.78
CA ILE A 43 -6.87 -4.32 0.95
C ILE A 43 -7.80 -3.69 1.98
N SER A 44 -9.04 -4.17 2.08
CA SER A 44 -10.04 -3.61 2.99
C SER A 44 -10.13 -2.08 2.84
N ASP A 45 -10.10 -1.30 3.92
CA ASP A 45 -10.15 0.17 3.84
C ASP A 45 -8.83 0.78 3.36
N GLY A 46 -7.76 -0.02 3.29
CA GLY A 46 -6.47 0.39 2.75
C GLY A 46 -6.52 0.84 1.29
N VAL A 47 -7.52 0.42 0.52
CA VAL A 47 -7.72 0.88 -0.87
C VAL A 47 -7.88 2.40 -0.96
N PHE A 48 -8.34 3.06 0.10
CA PHE A 48 -8.47 4.52 0.15
C PHE A 48 -7.14 5.25 0.30
N GLN A 49 -6.06 4.57 0.74
CA GLN A 49 -4.75 5.20 0.93
C GLN A 49 -4.22 5.83 -0.38
N LEU A 50 -4.53 5.20 -1.52
CA LEU A 50 -4.03 5.61 -2.83
C LEU A 50 -4.90 6.60 -3.58
N VAL A 51 -6.14 6.87 -3.15
CA VAL A 51 -7.06 7.75 -3.91
C VAL A 51 -6.48 9.15 -4.07
N GLU A 52 -6.54 9.73 -5.26
CA GLU A 52 -6.05 11.10 -5.50
C GLU A 52 -6.92 12.20 -4.84
N ASN A 53 -6.41 13.43 -4.86
CA ASN A 53 -7.13 14.64 -4.40
C ASN A 53 -7.57 14.60 -2.92
N GLN A 54 -6.76 13.95 -2.06
CA GLN A 54 -6.95 14.01 -0.62
C GLN A 54 -6.53 15.39 -0.07
N HIS A 55 -7.33 15.92 0.86
CA HIS A 55 -7.11 17.22 1.53
C HIS A 55 -7.07 17.09 3.07
N PRO A 56 -6.13 16.32 3.63
CA PRO A 56 -6.09 16.02 5.06
C PRO A 56 -5.79 17.22 5.96
N GLU A 57 -5.22 18.30 5.40
CA GLU A 57 -5.03 19.56 6.10
C GLU A 57 -6.34 20.15 6.66
N ARG A 58 -7.48 19.84 6.02
CA ARG A 58 -8.81 20.27 6.48
C ARG A 58 -9.23 19.63 7.80
N VAL A 59 -8.60 18.52 8.17
CA VAL A 59 -8.82 17.80 9.43
C VAL A 59 -7.56 17.78 10.30
N LEU A 60 -6.59 18.68 10.03
CA LEU A 60 -5.32 18.78 10.75
C LEU A 60 -4.46 17.50 10.71
N SER A 61 -4.66 16.65 9.70
CA SER A 61 -3.86 15.44 9.46
C SER A 61 -2.72 15.72 8.49
N ARG A 62 -1.63 14.96 8.59
CA ARG A 62 -0.48 15.04 7.68
C ARG A 62 -0.84 14.44 6.32
N HIS A 63 -0.42 15.09 5.24
CA HIS A 63 -0.63 14.57 3.88
C HIS A 63 0.40 13.49 3.49
N HIS A 64 0.25 12.26 3.99
CA HIS A 64 1.19 11.17 3.70
C HIS A 64 0.95 10.50 2.34
N ALA A 65 -0.26 10.57 1.76
CA ALA A 65 -0.55 9.94 0.48
C ALA A 65 0.39 10.38 -0.66
N ALA A 66 0.81 11.66 -0.67
CA ALA A 66 1.78 12.19 -1.62
C ALA A 66 3.15 11.47 -1.56
N THR A 67 3.49 10.86 -0.43
CA THR A 67 4.75 10.13 -0.24
C THR A 67 4.71 8.76 -0.92
N PHE A 68 3.54 8.15 -1.17
CA PHE A 68 3.48 6.91 -1.97
C PHE A 68 4.06 7.11 -3.39
N LYS A 69 4.01 8.32 -3.93
CA LYS A 69 4.56 8.67 -5.26
C LYS A 69 6.06 8.42 -5.39
N VAL A 70 6.79 8.39 -4.28
CA VAL A 70 8.24 8.18 -4.32
C VAL A 70 8.62 6.71 -4.35
N LEU A 71 7.71 5.77 -4.08
CA LEU A 71 8.02 4.33 -4.00
C LEU A 71 8.74 3.77 -5.23
N PRO A 72 8.39 4.14 -6.48
CA PRO A 72 9.13 3.68 -7.65
C PRO A 72 10.58 4.17 -7.71
N LEU A 73 10.92 5.28 -7.02
CA LEU A 73 12.29 5.78 -6.93
C LEU A 73 13.17 4.94 -5.98
N TYR A 74 12.54 4.07 -5.18
CA TYR A 74 13.19 3.12 -4.27
C TYR A 74 13.03 1.68 -4.76
N ASP A 75 12.77 1.48 -6.06
CA ASP A 75 12.55 0.17 -6.71
C ASP A 75 11.38 -0.66 -6.14
N VAL A 76 10.52 -0.05 -5.33
CA VAL A 76 9.28 -0.67 -4.83
C VAL A 76 8.21 -0.58 -5.91
N THR A 77 8.16 -1.62 -6.76
CA THR A 77 7.30 -1.68 -7.95
C THR A 77 6.19 -2.72 -7.85
N ASN A 78 6.30 -3.71 -6.95
CA ASN A 78 5.27 -4.72 -6.71
C ASN A 78 4.15 -4.16 -5.84
N VAL A 79 3.27 -3.35 -6.45
CA VAL A 79 2.18 -2.67 -5.76
C VAL A 79 0.84 -3.23 -6.24
N TYR A 80 0.02 -3.69 -5.31
CA TYR A 80 -1.23 -4.40 -5.57
C TYR A 80 -2.40 -3.77 -4.82
N ILE A 81 -3.58 -3.76 -5.45
CA ILE A 81 -4.82 -3.28 -4.84
C ILE A 81 -5.95 -4.31 -5.06
N SER A 82 -6.72 -4.57 -4.00
CA SER A 82 -7.81 -5.56 -4.03
C SER A 82 -8.98 -5.08 -4.88
N GLN A 83 -9.26 -5.77 -5.98
CA GLN A 83 -10.39 -5.49 -6.86
C GLN A 83 -11.74 -5.57 -6.12
N LYS A 84 -11.89 -6.60 -5.27
CA LYS A 84 -13.11 -6.82 -4.49
C LYS A 84 -13.36 -5.69 -3.50
N ASP A 85 -12.32 -5.27 -2.77
CA ASP A 85 -12.44 -4.21 -1.78
C ASP A 85 -12.68 -2.83 -2.39
N MET A 86 -12.09 -2.57 -3.56
CA MET A 86 -12.40 -1.40 -4.38
C MET A 86 -13.89 -1.36 -4.71
N ALA A 87 -14.42 -2.45 -5.29
CA ALA A 87 -15.81 -2.53 -5.71
C ALA A 87 -16.79 -2.36 -4.54
N HIS A 88 -16.51 -3.00 -3.40
CA HIS A 88 -17.32 -2.85 -2.18
C HIS A 88 -17.36 -1.41 -1.63
N ARG A 89 -16.35 -0.60 -1.95
CA ARG A 89 -16.22 0.81 -1.52
C ARG A 89 -16.63 1.81 -2.59
N GLY A 90 -17.15 1.34 -3.73
CA GLY A 90 -17.55 2.19 -4.85
C GLY A 90 -16.39 2.77 -5.65
N LEU A 91 -15.18 2.22 -5.50
CA LEU A 91 -14.04 2.53 -6.37
C LEU A 91 -14.12 1.67 -7.65
N SER A 92 -13.63 2.20 -8.75
CA SER A 92 -13.68 1.54 -10.06
C SER A 92 -12.34 1.65 -10.78
N SER A 93 -12.26 1.06 -11.98
CA SER A 93 -11.10 1.24 -12.87
C SER A 93 -10.87 2.68 -13.32
N GLN A 94 -11.85 3.57 -13.11
CA GLN A 94 -11.73 5.00 -13.40
C GLN A 94 -11.25 5.82 -12.19
N THR A 95 -11.11 5.20 -11.02
CA THR A 95 -10.57 5.86 -9.84
C THR A 95 -9.09 6.20 -10.09
N SER A 96 -8.76 7.49 -9.99
CA SER A 96 -7.38 7.95 -10.06
C SER A 96 -6.65 7.62 -8.75
N PHE A 97 -5.46 7.03 -8.88
CA PHE A 97 -4.58 6.71 -7.77
C PHE A 97 -3.28 7.50 -7.83
N VAL A 98 -2.75 7.87 -6.67
CA VAL A 98 -1.48 8.61 -6.55
C VAL A 98 -0.27 7.78 -6.98
N LEU A 99 -0.40 6.46 -7.00
CA LEU A 99 0.65 5.49 -7.32
C LEU A 99 0.04 4.42 -8.24
N ASP A 100 0.81 4.01 -9.25
CA ASP A 100 0.40 2.90 -10.11
C ASP A 100 0.39 1.59 -9.30
N ALA A 101 -0.76 0.93 -9.29
CA ALA A 101 -1.00 -0.28 -8.51
C ALA A 101 -1.79 -1.27 -9.37
N GLN A 102 -1.33 -2.51 -9.41
CA GLN A 102 -2.01 -3.56 -10.15
C GLN A 102 -3.28 -3.97 -9.38
N VAL A 103 -4.44 -3.75 -10.00
CA VAL A 103 -5.72 -4.25 -9.51
C VAL A 103 -5.78 -5.76 -9.74
N ILE A 104 -5.89 -6.54 -8.66
CA ILE A 104 -5.88 -8.00 -8.73
C ILE A 104 -7.03 -8.64 -7.93
N SER A 105 -7.32 -9.90 -8.24
CA SER A 105 -8.40 -10.67 -7.60
C SER A 105 -8.07 -11.01 -6.14
N GLN A 106 -9.08 -11.42 -5.37
CA GLN A 106 -8.88 -11.84 -3.98
C GLN A 106 -7.99 -13.10 -3.90
N GLU A 107 -8.13 -13.98 -4.89
CA GLU A 107 -7.36 -15.21 -5.04
C GLU A 107 -5.89 -14.88 -5.32
N ASP A 108 -5.63 -13.94 -6.24
CA ASP A 108 -4.27 -13.48 -6.55
C ASP A 108 -3.61 -12.78 -5.36
N ILE A 109 -4.37 -12.02 -4.56
CA ILE A 109 -3.86 -11.42 -3.31
C ILE A 109 -3.37 -12.53 -2.38
N ALA A 110 -4.19 -13.56 -2.14
CA ALA A 110 -3.83 -14.65 -1.25
C ALA A 110 -2.62 -15.44 -1.77
N GLN A 111 -2.58 -15.71 -3.07
CA GLN A 111 -1.45 -16.39 -3.71
C GLN A 111 -0.17 -15.57 -3.56
N LYS A 112 -0.18 -14.29 -3.94
CA LYS A 112 1.00 -13.42 -3.84
C LYS A 112 1.46 -13.24 -2.41
N LEU A 113 0.57 -13.03 -1.45
CA LEU A 113 0.95 -12.92 -0.03
C LEU A 113 1.66 -14.19 0.48
N SER A 114 1.33 -15.36 -0.06
CA SER A 114 1.96 -16.62 0.34
C SER A 114 3.42 -16.77 -0.15
N GLU A 115 3.85 -15.91 -1.09
CA GLU A 115 5.21 -15.87 -1.63
C GLU A 115 6.17 -15.07 -0.71
N TYR A 116 5.64 -14.31 0.25
CA TYR A 116 6.42 -13.47 1.15
C TYR A 116 6.75 -14.18 2.47
N ASP A 117 7.99 -14.04 2.94
CA ASP A 117 8.46 -14.64 4.19
C ASP A 117 7.87 -13.91 5.43
N VAL A 118 7.59 -12.61 5.31
CA VAL A 118 7.10 -11.76 6.41
C VAL A 118 5.96 -10.87 5.92
N ILE A 119 4.90 -10.75 6.73
CA ILE A 119 3.78 -9.82 6.48
C ILE A 119 3.73 -8.80 7.61
N LEU A 120 3.84 -7.52 7.27
CA LEU A 120 3.65 -6.40 8.18
C LEU A 120 2.32 -5.72 7.85
N ARG A 121 1.38 -5.78 8.79
CA ARG A 121 0.03 -5.22 8.60
C ARG A 121 -0.11 -3.87 9.30
N PHE A 122 -0.62 -2.91 8.54
CA PHE A 122 -0.95 -1.56 8.98
C PHE A 122 -2.42 -1.24 8.70
#